data_AF-A0A1D2NGJ1-F1
#
_entry.id   AF-A0A1D2NGJ1-F1
#
_cell.length_a   1.000
_cell.length_b   1.000
_cell.length_c   1.000
_cell.angle_alpha   90.00
_cell.angle_beta   90.00
_cell.angle_gamma   90.00
#
_symmetry.space_group_name_H-M   'P 1'
#
loop_
_entity.id
_entity.type
_entity.pdbx_description
1 polymer ?
#
loop_
_entity_poly.entity_id
_entity_poly.type
_entity_poly.pdbx_seq_one_letter_code
_entity_poly.pdbx_strand_id
1 'polypeptide(L)' 'MMDSPSGSSEVNPEVEIDLDEVLDLDGDAERRKFIRSLLTNAKKSQDVIEKFIDDLLEKAKIL' A
#
# COMPACT_ATOMS: atom_id res chain seq x y z
N MET A 1 4.45 24.65 34.20
CA MET A 1 4.25 23.38 33.49
C MET A 1 2.89 23.44 32.84
N MET A 2 2.80 23.45 31.52
CA MET A 2 1.52 23.37 30.82
C MET A 2 1.74 22.66 29.49
N ASP A 3 0.91 21.64 29.29
CA ASP A 3 0.89 20.53 28.33
C ASP A 3 1.54 20.71 26.94
N SER A 4 2.47 19.79 26.66
CA SER A 4 2.53 19.10 25.37
C SER A 4 1.55 17.92 25.44
N PRO A 5 0.61 17.78 24.49
CA PRO A 5 0.91 16.89 23.36
C PRO A 5 0.21 17.36 22.08
N SER A 6 0.94 18.00 21.16
CA SER A 6 0.51 18.05 19.76
C SER A 6 0.97 16.76 19.09
N GLY A 7 0.31 15.65 19.43
CA GLY A 7 0.33 14.45 18.62
C GLY A 7 -0.43 14.77 17.34
N SER A 8 0.26 15.32 16.35
CA SER A 8 -0.23 15.40 14.98
C SER A 8 -0.26 13.97 14.45
N SER A 9 -1.27 13.22 14.88
CA SER A 9 -1.59 11.90 14.35
C SER A 9 -2.02 12.12 12.91
N GLU A 10 -1.04 12.19 12.04
CA GLU A 10 -1.23 12.18 10.61
C GLU A 10 -1.90 10.84 10.30
N VAL A 11 -3.22 10.88 10.21
CA VAL A 11 -4.09 9.78 9.79
C VAL A 11 -3.72 9.43 8.35
N ASN A 12 -2.58 8.75 8.21
CA ASN A 12 -2.22 8.07 7.01
C ASN A 12 -3.31 7.01 6.85
N PRO A 13 -4.10 7.03 5.77
CA PRO A 13 -5.04 5.95 5.51
C PRO A 13 -4.22 4.68 5.35
N GLU A 14 -4.25 3.84 6.37
CA GLU A 14 -3.68 2.50 6.32
C GLU A 14 -4.56 1.71 5.36
N VAL A 15 -4.01 1.39 4.20
CA VAL A 15 -4.70 0.59 3.19
C VAL A 15 -4.34 -0.85 3.47
N GLU A 16 -5.30 -1.61 3.99
CA GLU A 16 -5.19 -3.06 4.12
C GLU A 16 -5.33 -3.70 2.74
N ILE A 17 -4.39 -4.57 2.37
CA ILE A 17 -4.38 -5.27 1.09
C ILE A 17 -4.34 -6.76 1.38
N ASP A 18 -5.36 -7.47 0.91
CA ASP A 18 -5.45 -8.92 1.06
C ASP A 18 -4.48 -9.61 0.12
N LEU A 19 -3.58 -10.41 0.70
CA LEU A 19 -2.56 -11.11 -0.08
C LEU A 19 -3.18 -12.19 -0.97
N ASP A 20 -4.20 -12.89 -0.48
CA ASP A 20 -4.90 -13.94 -1.24
C ASP A 20 -5.57 -13.37 -2.50
N GLU A 21 -6.14 -12.16 -2.43
CA GLU A 21 -6.73 -11.48 -3.59
C GLU A 21 -5.66 -11.09 -4.63
N VAL A 22 -4.48 -10.65 -4.18
CA VAL A 22 -3.34 -10.38 -5.07
C VAL A 22 -2.79 -11.69 -5.67
N LEU A 23 -2.82 -12.80 -4.94
CA LEU A 23 -2.40 -14.12 -5.41
C LEU A 23 -3.36 -14.72 -6.44
N ASP A 24 -4.66 -14.48 -6.29
CA ASP A 24 -5.71 -14.92 -7.22
C ASP A 24 -5.66 -14.20 -8.58
N LEU A 25 -4.98 -13.06 -8.67
CA LEU A 25 -4.81 -12.35 -9.94
C LEU A 25 -3.78 -13.07 -10.84
N ASP A 26 -4.20 -13.43 -12.05
CA ASP A 26 -3.44 -14.23 -13.03
C ASP A 26 -2.21 -13.51 -13.64
N GLY A 27 -1.93 -12.25 -13.28
CA GLY A 27 -0.75 -11.55 -13.82
C GLY A 27 -0.30 -10.31 -13.05
N ASP A 28 1.02 -10.03 -13.13
CA ASP A 28 1.67 -8.87 -12.52
C ASP A 28 1.03 -7.53 -12.90
N ALA A 29 0.58 -7.40 -14.15
CA ALA A 29 -0.04 -6.17 -14.63
C ALA A 29 -1.36 -5.89 -13.92
N GLU A 30 -2.16 -6.92 -13.64
CA GLU A 30 -3.43 -6.80 -12.93
C GLU A 30 -3.21 -6.56 -11.44
N ARG A 31 -2.32 -7.34 -10.83
CA ARG A 31 -1.87 -7.13 -9.44
C ARG A 31 -1.35 -5.71 -9.22
N ARG A 32 -0.48 -5.21 -10.10
CA ARG A 32 0.04 -3.83 -10.05
C ARG A 32 -1.08 -2.80 -10.14
N LYS A 33 -2.04 -3.01 -11.04
CA LYS A 33 -3.17 -2.09 -11.23
C LYS A 33 -4.12 -2.11 -10.04
N PHE A 34 -4.36 -3.26 -9.44
CA PHE A 34 -5.18 -3.45 -8.25
C PHE A 34 -4.59 -2.73 -7.04
N ILE A 35 -3.33 -3.03 -6.71
CA ILE A 35 -2.60 -2.39 -5.60
C ILE A 35 -2.51 -0.87 -5.83
N ARG A 36 -2.23 -0.42 -7.06
CA ARG A 36 -2.22 1.01 -7.41
C ARG A 36 -3.58 1.67 -7.20
N SER A 37 -4.68 0.97 -7.49
CA SER A 37 -6.04 1.46 -7.27
C SER A 37 -6.33 1.62 -5.78
N LEU A 38 -5.92 0.67 -4.94
CA LEU A 38 -6.05 0.75 -3.49
C LEU A 38 -5.20 1.88 -2.90
N LEU A 39 -3.95 2.00 -3.37
CA LEU A 39 -3.01 3.04 -2.95
C LEU A 39 -3.29 4.42 -3.57
N THR A 40 -4.18 4.54 -4.55
CA THR A 40 -4.57 5.84 -5.13
C THR A 40 -5.26 6.73 -4.09
N ASN A 41 -5.94 6.12 -3.10
CA ASN A 41 -6.49 6.85 -1.96
C ASN A 41 -5.46 7.13 -0.86
N ALA A 42 -4.27 6.53 -0.93
CA ALA A 42 -3.19 6.82 -0.01
C ALA A 42 -2.52 8.15 -0.38
N LYS A 43 -2.36 9.05 0.59
CA LYS A 43 -1.61 10.32 0.44
C LYS A 43 -0.09 10.09 0.39
N LYS A 44 0.38 9.07 -0.34
CA LYS A 44 1.80 8.75 -0.51
C LYS A 44 2.31 9.20 -1.88
N SER A 45 3.62 9.42 -2.00
CA SER A 45 4.26 9.77 -3.28
C SER A 45 4.20 8.60 -4.28
N GLN A 46 4.13 8.90 -5.58
CA GLN A 46 4.11 7.90 -6.65
C GLN A 46 5.29 6.91 -6.54
N ASP A 47 6.51 7.40 -6.27
CA ASP A 47 7.69 6.55 -6.03
C ASP A 47 7.49 5.50 -4.94
N VAL A 48 6.84 5.90 -3.82
CA VAL A 48 6.59 5.00 -2.69
C VAL A 48 5.55 3.96 -3.07
N ILE A 49 4.52 4.38 -3.82
CA ILE A 49 3.46 3.50 -4.32
C ILE A 49 4.05 2.48 -5.30
N GLU A 50 4.86 2.91 -6.27
CA GLU A 50 5.48 2.02 -7.25
C GLU A 50 6.43 1.02 -6.60
N LYS A 51 7.32 1.48 -5.72
CA LYS A 51 8.23 0.59 -4.99
C LYS A 51 7.47 -0.41 -4.11
N PHE A 52 6.41 0.03 -3.44
CA PHE A 52 5.57 -0.85 -2.63
C PHE A 52 4.85 -1.90 -3.47
N ILE A 53 4.34 -1.52 -4.66
CA ILE A 53 3.73 -2.46 -5.58
C ILE A 53 4.74 -3.53 -6.02
N ASP A 54 5.94 -3.12 -6.44
CA ASP A 54 6.99 -4.07 -6.86
C ASP A 54 7.38 -5.01 -5.69
N ASP A 55 7.60 -4.48 -4.48
CA ASP A 55 7.91 -5.29 -3.29
C ASP A 55 6.77 -6.27 -2.93
N LEU A 56 5.50 -5.84 -3.05
CA LEU A 56 4.35 -6.70 -2.75
C LEU A 56 4.15 -7.79 -3.80
N LEU A 57 4.32 -7.45 -5.08
CA LEU A 57 4.30 -8.40 -6.20
C LEU A 57 5.38 -9.47 -6.06
N GLU A 58 6.60 -9.05 -5.73
CA GLU A 58 7.71 -9.97 -5.54
C GLU A 58 7.43 -10.93 -4.38
N LYS A 59 6.94 -10.42 -3.25
CA LYS A 59 6.57 -11.27 -2.11
C LYS A 59 5.40 -12.20 -2.42
N ALA A 60 4.39 -11.73 -3.13
CA ALA A 60 3.27 -12.55 -3.55
C ALA A 60 3.69 -13.66 -4.52
N LYS A 61 4.73 -13.47 -5.33
CA LYS A 61 5.23 -14.51 -6.25
C LYS A 61 6.05 -15.61 -5.59
N ILE A 62 6.60 -15.35 -4.40
CA ILE A 62 7.50 -16.28 -3.70
C ILE A 62 6.72 -17.26 -2.81
N LEU A 63 5.41 -17.04 -2.59
CA LEU A 63 4.53 -17.92 -1.82
C LEU A 63 3.88 -19.04 -2.65
#